data_AF-A0A4V1XEV8-F1
#
_entry.id   AF-A0A4V1XEV8-F1
#
_cell.length_a   1.000
_cell.length_b   1.000
_cell.length_c   1.000
_cell.angle_alpha   90.00
_cell.angle_beta   90.00
_cell.angle_gamma   90.00
#
_symmetry.space_group_name_H-M   'P 1'
#
loop_
_entity.id
_entity.type
_entity.pdbx_description
1 polymer ?
#
loop_
_entity_poly.entity_id
_entity_poly.type
_entity_poly.pdbx_seq_one_letter_code
_entity_poly.pdbx_strand_id
1 'polypeptide(L)'
;MRWLSLLLSAALPLGAFAAKKPVFEEYHAKALTSAPVKLSDSSYKRLTSAPRDYSVAVVLTALDQKFGCALCHEFQPEWDLLARSWTKGDKQGDSRLVLSTLDFSDGRDTFISLGLQTAPVLLLFQPTVGPHAVVNPEPLRYDFTSGPPTAEQIHAWIARHLPDRPHPPVKRPVNWMGWTIAIVSGLATIGIFAKAWPILLPIIQNRNLWAALSLIGILLFTSGHMFNQIRKVPYVAGDGRGGITYFAGGFQNQFGLETQIIAFLYGLLSFATISLAIKAPRERNPKVQQVMVIVWGGVLYLVYGFLLSVFRVKNAGYPFKLPPFV
;
A
#
# COMPACT_ATOMS: atom_id res chain seq x y z
N MET A 1 -85.60 -14.36 28.07
CA MET A 1 -85.66 -13.12 27.25
C MET A 1 -84.61 -12.09 27.72
N ARG A 2 -83.31 -12.39 27.59
CA ARG A 2 -82.21 -11.53 28.07
C ARG A 2 -80.99 -11.55 27.13
N TRP A 3 -81.22 -11.58 25.83
CA TRP A 3 -80.15 -11.66 24.82
C TRP A 3 -80.27 -10.57 23.73
N LEU A 4 -81.16 -9.60 23.90
CA LEU A 4 -81.39 -8.50 22.94
C LEU A 4 -80.75 -7.17 23.37
N SER A 5 -80.31 -7.04 24.62
CA SER A 5 -79.71 -5.81 25.17
C SER A 5 -78.20 -5.71 24.97
N LEU A 6 -77.54 -6.73 24.41
CA LEU A 6 -76.10 -6.71 24.11
C LEU A 6 -75.76 -6.36 22.64
N LEU A 7 -76.76 -6.27 21.77
CA LEU A 7 -76.56 -5.94 20.35
C LEU A 7 -76.74 -4.46 20.02
N LEU A 8 -77.21 -3.63 20.96
CA LEU A 8 -77.46 -2.20 20.72
C LEU A 8 -76.28 -1.27 21.05
N SER A 9 -75.18 -1.78 21.62
CA SER A 9 -73.96 -1.02 21.88
C SER A 9 -72.91 -1.12 20.75
N ALA A 10 -73.24 -1.79 19.64
CA ALA A 10 -72.36 -1.97 18.48
C ALA A 10 -72.60 -0.96 17.34
N ALA A 11 -73.34 0.12 17.57
CA ALA A 11 -73.66 1.12 16.56
C ALA A 11 -73.36 2.54 17.04
N LEU A 12 -72.07 2.88 17.11
CA LEU A 12 -71.60 4.25 16.91
C LEU A 12 -70.50 4.22 15.85
N PRO A 13 -70.77 4.70 14.63
CA PRO A 13 -69.82 4.69 13.54
C PRO A 13 -69.00 6.00 13.52
N LEU A 14 -67.80 5.86 12.93
CA LEU A 14 -67.08 6.87 12.14
C LEU A 14 -66.43 8.06 12.88
N GLY A 15 -65.10 8.12 12.74
CA GLY A 15 -64.39 9.39 12.75
C GLY A 15 -62.95 9.37 13.25
N ALA A 16 -62.23 8.24 13.22
CA ALA A 16 -60.77 8.33 13.32
C ALA A 16 -60.26 8.94 12.00
N PHE A 17 -60.20 10.27 11.94
CA PHE A 17 -59.34 10.94 10.98
C PHE A 17 -57.94 10.36 11.20
N ALA A 18 -57.48 9.51 10.28
CA ALA A 18 -56.08 9.17 10.16
C ALA A 18 -55.36 10.48 9.78
N ALA A 19 -55.06 11.30 10.79
CA ALA A 19 -54.24 12.48 10.61
C ALA A 19 -52.95 12.01 9.95
N LYS A 20 -52.72 12.43 8.71
CA LYS A 20 -51.47 12.17 7.99
C LYS A 20 -50.35 12.57 8.95
N LYS A 21 -49.51 11.62 9.34
CA LYS A 21 -48.32 11.92 10.16
C LYS A 21 -47.53 13.04 9.45
N PRO A 22 -47.05 14.04 10.19
CA PRO A 22 -46.23 15.09 9.61
C PRO A 22 -45.04 14.46 8.90
N VAL A 23 -44.69 15.02 7.73
CA VAL A 23 -43.72 14.42 6.79
C VAL A 23 -42.39 14.16 7.49
N PHE A 24 -41.92 15.10 8.31
CA PHE A 24 -40.69 14.97 9.09
C PHE A 24 -40.65 13.69 9.94
N GLU A 25 -41.68 13.44 10.75
CA GLU A 25 -41.72 12.30 11.68
C GLU A 25 -41.69 10.95 10.93
N GLU A 26 -42.30 10.88 9.74
CA GLU A 26 -42.26 9.69 8.90
C GLU A 26 -40.83 9.38 8.44
N TYR A 27 -40.11 10.39 7.94
CA TYR A 27 -38.76 10.21 7.41
C TYR A 27 -37.69 10.14 8.51
N HIS A 28 -37.89 10.81 9.64
CA HIS A 28 -37.06 10.67 10.83
C HIS A 28 -37.13 9.25 11.40
N ALA A 29 -38.34 8.68 11.51
CA ALA A 29 -38.52 7.29 11.92
C ALA A 29 -37.81 6.31 10.98
N LYS A 30 -37.84 6.56 9.65
CA LYS A 30 -37.08 5.77 8.67
C LYS A 30 -35.57 5.91 8.91
N ALA A 31 -35.08 7.13 9.14
CA ALA A 31 -33.66 7.42 9.39
C ALA A 31 -33.11 6.69 10.63
N LEU A 32 -33.93 6.48 11.66
CA LEU A 32 -33.54 5.71 12.85
C LEU A 32 -33.29 4.23 12.56
N THR A 33 -33.93 3.67 11.53
CA THR A 33 -33.75 2.26 11.11
C THR A 33 -32.70 2.11 10.02
N SER A 34 -32.64 3.04 9.08
CA SER A 34 -31.73 3.04 7.94
C SER A 34 -31.31 4.46 7.63
N ALA A 35 -30.06 4.79 7.99
CA ALA A 35 -29.42 6.06 7.70
C ALA A 35 -28.27 5.84 6.71
N PRO A 36 -28.21 6.59 5.59
CA PRO A 36 -29.15 7.63 5.14
C PRO A 36 -30.46 7.04 4.61
N VAL A 37 -31.53 7.85 4.59
CA VAL A 37 -32.83 7.41 4.07
C VAL A 37 -32.77 7.31 2.55
N LYS A 38 -33.03 6.12 2.00
CA LYS A 38 -33.12 5.91 0.55
C LYS A 38 -34.42 6.50 0.01
N LEU A 39 -34.29 7.29 -1.05
CA LEU A 39 -35.39 7.95 -1.74
C LEU A 39 -35.60 7.34 -3.13
N SER A 40 -36.76 7.66 -3.68
CA SER A 40 -37.25 7.42 -5.03
C SER A 40 -37.84 8.73 -5.55
N ASP A 41 -38.19 8.81 -6.84
CA ASP A 41 -38.80 10.03 -7.42
C ASP A 41 -40.00 10.59 -6.63
N SER A 42 -40.89 9.71 -6.15
CA SER A 42 -42.09 10.13 -5.40
C SER A 42 -41.75 10.59 -3.98
N SER A 43 -40.84 9.90 -3.31
CA SER A 43 -40.43 10.22 -1.93
C SER A 43 -39.51 11.44 -1.88
N TYR A 44 -38.66 11.65 -2.89
CA TYR A 44 -37.87 12.87 -3.06
C TYR A 44 -38.78 14.09 -3.17
N LYS A 45 -39.75 14.08 -4.11
CA LYS A 45 -40.70 15.19 -4.28
C LYS A 45 -41.49 15.47 -3.01
N ARG A 46 -41.95 14.42 -2.31
CA ARG A 46 -42.69 14.57 -1.05
C ARG A 46 -41.83 15.12 0.10
N LEU A 47 -40.57 14.73 0.18
CA LEU A 47 -39.66 15.19 1.24
C LEU A 47 -39.18 16.63 1.00
N THR A 48 -39.01 17.02 -0.27
CA THR A 48 -38.47 18.32 -0.70
C THR A 48 -39.52 19.34 -1.16
N SER A 49 -40.81 19.01 -1.21
CA SER A 49 -41.89 19.95 -1.55
C SER A 49 -42.11 20.99 -0.46
N ALA A 50 -42.38 22.26 -0.81
CA ALA A 50 -42.79 23.29 0.15
C ALA A 50 -44.31 23.18 0.43
N PRO A 51 -44.81 23.55 1.62
CA PRO A 51 -44.10 24.09 2.79
C PRO A 51 -43.42 23.01 3.68
N ARG A 52 -42.31 23.38 4.36
CA ARG A 52 -41.52 22.51 5.26
C ARG A 52 -40.99 23.27 6.47
N ASP A 53 -41.04 22.63 7.63
CA ASP A 53 -40.46 23.09 8.90
C ASP A 53 -39.14 22.40 9.28
N TYR A 54 -38.62 21.55 8.39
CA TYR A 54 -37.39 20.78 8.55
C TYR A 54 -36.40 21.03 7.41
N SER A 55 -35.12 20.70 7.66
CA SER A 55 -34.05 20.71 6.67
C SER A 55 -33.85 19.31 6.09
N VAL A 56 -33.50 19.24 4.81
CA VAL A 56 -33.23 17.98 4.12
C VAL A 56 -31.91 18.09 3.40
N ALA A 57 -30.98 17.19 3.68
CA ALA A 57 -29.81 17.02 2.85
C ALA A 57 -29.97 15.76 2.00
N VAL A 58 -29.91 15.92 0.68
CA VAL A 58 -30.04 14.84 -0.28
C VAL A 58 -28.76 14.71 -1.08
N VAL A 59 -28.16 13.52 -1.06
CA VAL A 59 -27.11 13.15 -2.02
C VAL A 59 -27.77 12.46 -3.21
N LEU A 60 -27.66 13.09 -4.38
CA LEU A 60 -27.99 12.50 -5.67
C LEU A 60 -26.74 11.77 -6.18
N THR A 61 -26.80 10.44 -6.26
CA THR A 61 -25.65 9.56 -6.55
C THR A 61 -25.96 8.59 -7.68
N ALA A 62 -24.93 7.92 -8.20
CA ALA A 62 -25.04 6.86 -9.20
C ALA A 62 -24.07 5.72 -8.84
N LEU A 63 -24.53 4.78 -8.01
CA LEU A 63 -23.71 3.69 -7.46
C LEU A 63 -23.69 2.44 -8.33
N ASP A 64 -24.56 2.34 -9.34
CA ASP A 64 -24.54 1.22 -10.27
C ASP A 64 -23.25 1.27 -11.12
N GLN A 65 -22.54 0.15 -11.19
CA GLN A 65 -21.27 0.01 -11.92
C GLN A 65 -21.38 0.43 -13.39
N LYS A 66 -22.58 0.30 -13.99
CA LYS A 66 -22.83 0.74 -15.37
C LYS A 66 -22.59 2.24 -15.60
N PHE A 67 -22.61 3.06 -14.55
CA PHE A 67 -22.38 4.50 -14.63
C PHE A 67 -20.92 4.90 -14.39
N GLY A 68 -20.07 3.99 -13.90
CA GLY A 68 -18.63 4.26 -13.72
C GLY A 68 -18.29 5.44 -12.80
N CYS A 69 -19.15 5.77 -11.83
CA CYS A 69 -18.93 6.93 -10.95
C CYS A 69 -17.98 6.62 -9.79
N ALA A 70 -16.67 6.76 -10.01
CA ALA A 70 -15.65 6.55 -8.97
C ALA A 70 -15.88 7.45 -7.73
N LEU A 71 -16.14 8.74 -7.95
CA LEU A 71 -16.37 9.70 -6.88
C LEU A 71 -17.60 9.36 -6.02
N CYS A 72 -18.65 8.80 -6.63
CA CYS A 72 -19.84 8.33 -5.92
C CYS A 72 -19.48 7.17 -4.97
N HIS A 73 -18.68 6.21 -5.43
CA HIS A 73 -18.26 5.06 -4.62
C HIS A 73 -17.32 5.45 -3.48
N GLU A 74 -16.43 6.42 -3.70
CA GLU A 74 -15.53 6.93 -2.67
C GLU A 74 -16.26 7.76 -1.61
N PHE A 75 -17.23 8.58 -2.02
CA PHE A 75 -17.98 9.45 -1.11
C PHE A 75 -19.10 8.72 -0.35
N GLN A 76 -19.71 7.68 -0.92
CA GLN A 76 -20.80 6.93 -0.31
C GLN A 76 -20.52 6.48 1.15
N PRO A 77 -19.38 5.85 1.50
CA PRO A 77 -19.11 5.44 2.87
C PRO A 77 -18.98 6.63 3.85
N GLU A 78 -18.46 7.77 3.39
CA GLU A 78 -18.36 8.99 4.19
C GLU A 78 -19.74 9.59 4.46
N TRP A 79 -20.61 9.60 3.45
CA TRP A 79 -22.01 10.00 3.61
C TRP A 79 -22.79 9.07 4.56
N ASP A 80 -22.61 7.76 4.41
CA ASP A 80 -23.25 6.76 5.27
C ASP A 80 -22.80 6.89 6.73
N LEU A 81 -21.50 7.13 6.94
CA LEU A 81 -20.93 7.38 8.26
C LEU A 81 -21.52 8.64 8.90
N LEU A 82 -21.61 9.73 8.14
CA LEU A 82 -22.20 10.98 8.61
C LEU A 82 -23.67 10.77 8.98
N ALA A 83 -24.44 10.13 8.10
CA ALA A 83 -25.86 9.87 8.31
C ALA A 83 -26.12 9.07 9.59
N ARG A 84 -25.37 7.98 9.80
CA ARG A 84 -25.48 7.15 11.01
C ARG A 84 -25.01 7.88 12.27
N SER A 85 -23.96 8.70 12.16
CA SER A 85 -23.45 9.46 13.30
C SER A 85 -24.46 10.52 13.75
N TRP A 86 -25.08 11.22 12.78
CA TRP A 86 -26.08 12.24 13.04
C TRP A 86 -27.35 11.66 13.65
N THR A 87 -27.93 10.61 13.06
CA THR A 87 -29.16 9.98 13.58
C THR A 87 -28.96 9.32 14.95
N LYS A 88 -27.77 8.77 15.21
CA LYS A 88 -27.44 8.20 16.52
C LYS A 88 -27.27 9.28 17.59
N GLY A 89 -26.75 10.45 17.21
CA GLY A 89 -26.54 11.58 18.11
C GLY A 89 -27.79 12.43 18.34
N ASP A 90 -28.68 12.53 17.34
CA ASP A 90 -29.96 13.22 17.41
C ASP A 90 -31.13 12.24 17.25
N LYS A 91 -31.35 11.41 18.28
CA LYS A 91 -32.46 10.44 18.27
C LYS A 91 -33.82 11.10 18.37
N GLN A 92 -33.91 12.25 19.03
CA GLN A 92 -35.16 12.98 19.26
C GLN A 92 -35.58 13.80 18.03
N GLY A 93 -34.65 14.07 17.11
CA GLY A 93 -34.93 14.85 15.90
C GLY A 93 -34.91 16.37 16.16
N ASP A 94 -34.20 16.80 17.19
CA ASP A 94 -34.11 18.20 17.63
C ASP A 94 -33.39 19.07 16.59
N SER A 95 -32.48 18.49 15.79
CA SER A 95 -31.82 19.19 14.68
C SER A 95 -32.76 19.44 13.48
N ARG A 96 -33.94 18.78 13.46
CA ARG A 96 -34.91 18.83 12.36
C ARG A 96 -34.24 18.63 11.00
N LEU A 97 -33.26 17.72 10.92
CA LEU A 97 -32.50 17.41 9.70
C LEU A 97 -32.73 15.96 9.27
N VAL A 98 -33.07 15.77 8.00
CA VAL A 98 -33.14 14.44 7.38
C VAL A 98 -32.02 14.28 6.37
N LEU A 99 -31.15 13.30 6.59
CA LEU A 99 -30.08 12.92 5.68
C LEU A 99 -30.55 11.76 4.80
N SER A 100 -30.47 11.96 3.48
CA SER A 100 -31.08 11.08 2.51
C SER A 100 -30.24 10.92 1.24
N THR A 101 -30.50 9.85 0.51
CA THR A 101 -29.78 9.49 -0.71
C THR A 101 -30.77 9.10 -1.79
N LEU A 102 -30.60 9.63 -2.99
CA LEU A 102 -31.34 9.26 -4.19
C LEU A 102 -30.35 8.72 -5.22
N ASP A 103 -30.46 7.44 -5.56
CA ASP A 103 -29.67 6.86 -6.65
C ASP A 103 -30.36 7.14 -7.99
N PHE A 104 -29.57 7.36 -9.04
CA PHE A 104 -30.07 7.57 -10.40
C PHE A 104 -30.98 6.43 -10.89
N SER A 105 -30.74 5.20 -10.45
CA SER A 105 -31.58 4.04 -10.81
C SER A 105 -33.01 4.13 -10.23
N ASP A 106 -33.18 4.74 -9.06
CA ASP A 106 -34.46 4.88 -8.35
C ASP A 106 -35.12 6.26 -8.55
N GLY A 107 -34.42 7.20 -9.20
CA GLY A 107 -34.73 8.63 -9.22
C GLY A 107 -34.55 9.36 -10.55
N ARG A 108 -34.63 8.63 -11.68
CA ARG A 108 -34.25 9.17 -13.00
C ARG A 108 -35.01 10.45 -13.37
N ASP A 109 -36.30 10.52 -13.08
CA ASP A 109 -37.12 11.70 -13.42
C ASP A 109 -36.68 12.93 -12.64
N THR A 110 -36.26 12.76 -11.39
CA THR A 110 -35.72 13.82 -10.55
C THR A 110 -34.42 14.38 -11.12
N PHE A 111 -33.49 13.54 -11.56
CA PHE A 111 -32.24 13.98 -12.19
C PHE A 111 -32.50 14.81 -13.46
N ILE A 112 -33.44 14.38 -14.29
CA ILE A 112 -33.85 15.12 -15.50
C ILE A 112 -34.50 16.45 -15.12
N SER A 113 -35.40 16.45 -14.15
CA SER A 113 -36.11 17.67 -13.71
C SER A 113 -35.18 18.73 -13.13
N LEU A 114 -34.09 18.31 -12.49
CA LEU A 114 -33.07 19.19 -11.94
C LEU A 114 -31.96 19.54 -12.95
N GLY A 115 -32.01 18.98 -14.17
CA GLY A 115 -31.00 19.20 -15.21
C GLY A 115 -29.60 18.71 -14.82
N LEU A 116 -29.50 17.68 -13.98
CA LEU A 116 -28.21 17.18 -13.49
C LEU A 116 -27.55 16.26 -14.52
N GLN A 117 -26.37 16.64 -14.99
CA GLN A 117 -25.55 15.86 -15.92
C GLN A 117 -24.40 15.09 -15.24
N THR A 118 -24.17 15.35 -13.95
CA THR A 118 -23.04 14.80 -13.19
C THR A 118 -23.51 14.30 -11.83
N ALA A 119 -22.84 13.29 -11.28
CA ALA A 119 -23.00 12.79 -9.91
C ALA A 119 -21.61 12.61 -9.25
N PRO A 120 -21.51 12.68 -7.92
CA PRO A 120 -22.56 12.99 -6.95
C PRO A 120 -22.89 14.49 -6.87
N VAL A 121 -24.11 14.82 -6.43
CA VAL A 121 -24.53 16.19 -6.11
C VAL A 121 -25.19 16.17 -4.74
N LEU A 122 -24.75 17.04 -3.83
CA LEU A 122 -25.32 17.20 -2.50
C LEU A 122 -26.10 18.51 -2.46
N LEU A 123 -27.40 18.41 -2.18
CA LEU A 123 -28.31 19.53 -2.03
C LEU A 123 -28.81 19.61 -0.59
N LEU A 124 -28.82 20.80 -0.02
CA LEU A 124 -29.41 21.10 1.29
C LEU A 124 -30.63 22.02 1.09
N PHE A 125 -31.80 21.46 1.35
CA PHE A 125 -33.06 22.18 1.41
C PHE A 125 -33.26 22.72 2.81
N GLN A 126 -33.35 24.04 2.92
CA GLN A 126 -33.64 24.71 4.19
C GLN A 126 -35.16 24.77 4.47
N PRO A 127 -35.56 25.00 5.72
CA PRO A 127 -36.97 25.15 6.09
C PRO A 127 -37.57 26.38 5.42
N THR A 128 -38.85 26.29 5.06
CA THR A 128 -39.63 27.39 4.44
C THR A 128 -40.67 27.95 5.39
N VAL A 129 -40.98 27.24 6.47
CA VAL A 129 -41.93 27.62 7.52
C VAL A 129 -41.31 27.37 8.89
N GLY A 130 -41.72 28.13 9.90
CA GLY A 130 -41.25 27.98 11.27
C GLY A 130 -40.10 28.92 11.64
N PRO A 131 -39.52 28.76 12.84
CA PRO A 131 -38.55 29.70 13.41
C PRO A 131 -37.23 29.76 12.63
N HIS A 132 -36.92 28.74 11.82
CA HIS A 132 -35.70 28.63 11.02
C HIS A 132 -35.97 28.77 9.51
N ALA A 133 -37.09 29.39 9.13
CA ALA A 133 -37.44 29.60 7.73
C ALA A 133 -36.47 30.58 7.05
N VAL A 134 -36.04 30.26 5.83
CA VAL A 134 -35.19 31.15 5.02
C VAL A 134 -36.00 31.86 3.94
N VAL A 135 -35.56 33.08 3.59
CA VAL A 135 -36.24 33.93 2.61
C VAL A 135 -36.12 33.38 1.19
N ASN A 136 -34.97 32.80 0.82
CA ASN A 136 -34.79 32.13 -0.46
C ASN A 136 -34.97 30.61 -0.28
N PRO A 137 -35.99 29.98 -0.88
CA PRO A 137 -36.26 28.55 -0.74
C PRO A 137 -35.38 27.65 -1.63
N GLU A 138 -34.46 28.22 -2.41
CA GLU A 138 -33.56 27.46 -3.29
C GLU A 138 -32.60 26.55 -2.49
N PRO A 139 -32.34 25.32 -2.97
CA PRO A 139 -31.44 24.41 -2.31
C PRO A 139 -29.97 24.86 -2.45
N LEU A 140 -29.23 24.76 -1.34
CA LEU A 140 -27.80 25.01 -1.34
C LEU A 140 -27.07 23.79 -1.90
N ARG A 141 -26.15 24.01 -2.83
CA ARG A 141 -25.34 22.95 -3.43
C ARG A 141 -23.95 22.91 -2.81
N TYR A 142 -23.47 21.73 -2.43
CA TYR A 142 -22.08 21.53 -2.06
C TYR A 142 -21.19 21.36 -3.30
N ASP A 143 -19.99 21.92 -3.24
CA ASP A 143 -19.01 21.83 -4.31
C ASP A 143 -18.04 20.67 -4.09
N PHE A 144 -17.97 19.75 -5.06
CA PHE A 144 -17.07 18.59 -5.04
C PHE A 144 -15.76 18.83 -5.82
N THR A 145 -15.48 20.06 -6.28
CA THR A 145 -14.27 20.37 -7.08
C THR A 145 -12.95 20.09 -6.35
N SER A 146 -12.93 20.11 -5.01
CA SER A 146 -11.74 19.82 -4.20
C SER A 146 -11.46 18.33 -3.97
N GLY A 147 -12.23 17.41 -4.58
CA GLY A 147 -12.11 15.97 -4.41
C GLY A 147 -13.17 15.36 -3.46
N PRO A 148 -13.08 14.05 -3.14
CA PRO A 148 -14.03 13.38 -2.25
C PRO A 148 -13.97 13.98 -0.84
N PRO A 149 -15.05 14.60 -0.36
CA PRO A 149 -15.04 15.25 0.94
C PRO A 149 -15.17 14.22 2.06
N THR A 150 -14.54 14.50 3.21
CA THR A 150 -14.71 13.67 4.40
C THR A 150 -16.06 13.94 5.07
N ALA A 151 -16.55 12.97 5.85
CA ALA A 151 -17.76 13.11 6.66
C ALA A 151 -17.70 14.35 7.56
N GLU A 152 -16.53 14.69 8.11
CA GLU A 152 -16.34 15.87 8.97
C GLU A 152 -16.44 17.19 8.19
N GLN A 153 -15.95 17.22 6.95
CA GLN A 153 -16.06 18.40 6.07
C GLN A 153 -17.52 18.67 5.70
N ILE A 154 -18.27 17.63 5.33
CA ILE A 154 -19.70 17.76 5.05
C ILE A 154 -20.48 18.11 6.31
N HIS A 155 -20.16 17.50 7.45
CA HIS A 155 -20.74 17.86 8.74
C HIS A 155 -20.56 19.36 9.03
N ALA A 156 -19.35 19.89 8.87
CA ALA A 156 -19.06 21.31 9.09
C ALA A 156 -19.79 22.22 8.08
N TRP A 157 -19.94 21.78 6.83
CA TRP A 157 -20.74 22.51 5.83
C TRP A 157 -22.23 22.54 6.18
N ILE A 158 -22.81 21.40 6.59
CA ILE A 158 -24.20 21.31 7.02
C ILE A 158 -24.42 22.18 8.27
N ALA A 159 -23.58 22.02 9.30
CA ALA A 159 -23.71 22.73 10.57
C ALA A 159 -23.75 24.27 10.41
N ARG A 160 -22.97 24.82 9.46
CA ARG A 160 -22.99 26.26 9.14
C ARG A 160 -24.34 26.79 8.67
N HIS A 161 -25.17 25.93 8.08
CA HIS A 161 -26.49 26.28 7.55
C HIS A 161 -27.65 25.88 8.48
N LEU A 162 -27.32 25.35 9.66
CA LEU A 162 -28.27 25.01 10.73
C LEU A 162 -27.95 25.79 12.02
N PRO A 163 -28.10 27.13 12.05
CA PRO A 163 -27.90 27.90 13.28
C PRO A 163 -28.92 27.48 14.35
N ASP A 164 -28.53 27.60 15.62
CA ASP A 164 -29.36 27.35 16.82
C ASP A 164 -29.95 25.94 16.94
N ARG A 165 -29.28 24.95 16.36
CA ARG A 165 -29.70 23.53 16.37
C ARG A 165 -28.54 22.63 16.81
N PRO A 166 -28.82 21.47 17.43
CA PRO A 166 -27.76 20.54 17.82
C PRO A 166 -27.08 19.91 16.60
N HIS A 167 -25.75 19.87 16.60
CA HIS A 167 -24.92 19.21 15.57
C HIS A 167 -24.14 18.05 16.21
N PRO A 168 -24.62 16.81 16.12
CA PRO A 168 -23.93 15.68 16.74
C PRO A 168 -22.59 15.36 16.05
N PRO A 169 -21.51 15.08 16.81
CA PRO A 169 -20.19 14.85 16.23
C PRO A 169 -20.11 13.55 15.44
N VAL A 170 -19.35 13.56 14.36
CA VAL A 170 -19.06 12.37 13.53
C VAL A 170 -18.20 11.38 14.32
N LYS A 171 -18.62 10.11 14.41
CA LYS A 171 -17.89 9.04 15.14
C LYS A 171 -17.51 7.89 14.20
N ARG A 172 -16.24 7.82 13.83
CA ARG A 172 -15.68 6.72 13.01
C ARG A 172 -15.60 5.41 13.81
N PRO A 173 -16.05 4.28 13.27
CA PRO A 173 -15.85 2.97 13.91
C PRO A 173 -14.38 2.57 13.88
N VAL A 174 -13.88 1.99 14.98
CA VAL A 174 -12.50 1.49 15.08
C VAL A 174 -12.38 0.22 14.23
N ASN A 175 -11.37 0.16 13.36
CA ASN A 175 -11.08 -1.01 12.54
C ASN A 175 -10.34 -2.08 13.36
N TRP A 176 -11.09 -2.87 14.14
CA TRP A 176 -10.55 -3.96 14.95
C TRP A 176 -9.86 -5.05 14.11
N MET A 177 -10.35 -5.32 12.89
CA MET A 177 -9.73 -6.32 12.00
C MET A 177 -8.31 -5.92 11.62
N GLY A 178 -8.09 -4.65 11.26
CA GLY A 178 -6.77 -4.13 10.92
C GLY A 178 -5.79 -4.24 12.09
N TRP A 179 -6.23 -3.88 13.30
CA TRP A 179 -5.43 -4.05 14.52
C TRP A 179 -5.07 -5.50 14.80
N THR A 180 -6.02 -6.43 14.66
CA THR A 180 -5.78 -7.86 14.86
C THR A 180 -4.75 -8.40 13.87
N ILE A 181 -4.87 -8.07 12.59
CA ILE A 181 -3.90 -8.50 11.56
C ILE A 181 -2.50 -7.94 11.87
N ALA A 182 -2.41 -6.66 12.22
CA ALA A 182 -1.14 -6.02 12.55
C ALA A 182 -0.45 -6.70 13.76
N ILE A 183 -1.20 -6.99 14.82
CA ILE A 183 -0.67 -7.62 16.03
C ILE A 183 -0.23 -9.06 15.74
N VAL A 184 -1.08 -9.86 15.08
CA VAL A 184 -0.78 -11.27 14.77
C VAL A 184 0.44 -11.37 13.86
N SER A 185 0.51 -10.55 12.81
CA SER A 185 1.66 -10.54 11.90
C SER A 185 2.96 -10.10 12.58
N GLY A 186 2.89 -9.10 13.47
CA GLY A 186 4.03 -8.66 14.27
C GLY A 186 4.55 -9.77 15.19
N LEU A 187 3.64 -10.42 15.93
CA LEU A 187 4.01 -11.54 16.82
C LEU A 187 4.56 -12.73 16.04
N ALA A 188 3.98 -13.06 14.89
CA ALA A 188 4.49 -14.13 14.02
C ALA A 188 5.93 -13.84 13.55
N THR A 189 6.19 -12.60 13.13
CA THR A 189 7.52 -12.17 12.68
C THR A 189 8.55 -12.27 13.81
N ILE A 190 8.20 -11.79 15.01
CA ILE A 190 9.05 -11.89 16.19
C ILE A 190 9.30 -13.35 16.56
N GLY A 191 8.28 -14.21 16.51
CA GLY A 191 8.40 -15.64 16.80
C GLY A 191 9.33 -16.37 15.84
N ILE A 192 9.19 -16.12 14.53
CA ILE A 192 10.09 -16.69 13.50
C ILE A 192 11.52 -16.22 13.73
N PHE A 193 11.71 -14.92 13.95
CA PHE A 193 13.03 -14.35 14.16
C PHE A 193 13.70 -14.92 15.42
N ALA A 194 12.98 -14.97 16.53
CA ALA A 194 13.47 -15.54 17.78
C ALA A 194 13.87 -17.02 17.63
N LYS A 195 13.13 -17.79 16.81
CA LYS A 195 13.46 -19.19 16.53
C LYS A 195 14.65 -19.35 15.59
N ALA A 196 14.81 -18.47 14.61
CA ALA A 196 15.95 -18.47 13.69
C ALA A 196 17.25 -17.96 14.34
N TRP A 197 17.14 -17.07 15.33
CA TRP A 197 18.27 -16.42 16.01
C TRP A 197 19.35 -17.39 16.51
N PRO A 198 19.06 -18.48 17.26
CA PRO A 198 20.10 -19.41 17.71
C PRO A 198 20.80 -20.16 16.57
N ILE A 199 20.17 -20.26 15.40
CA ILE A 199 20.76 -20.90 14.21
C ILE A 199 21.65 -19.88 13.47
N LEU A 200 21.21 -18.63 13.37
CA LEU A 200 21.93 -17.57 12.65
C LEU A 200 23.13 -17.03 13.43
N LEU A 201 23.01 -16.88 14.74
CA LEU A 201 24.07 -16.36 15.61
C LEU A 201 25.44 -17.04 15.42
N PRO A 202 25.56 -18.38 15.48
CA PRO A 202 26.87 -19.03 15.31
C PRO A 202 27.45 -18.84 13.90
N ILE A 203 26.61 -18.70 12.88
CA ILE A 203 27.06 -18.41 11.50
C ILE A 203 27.62 -16.99 11.44
N ILE A 204 26.88 -16.01 11.97
CA ILE A 204 27.27 -14.59 11.98
C ILE A 204 28.49 -14.36 12.87
N GLN A 205 28.65 -15.08 13.98
CA GLN A 205 29.81 -14.93 14.88
C GLN A 205 31.05 -15.70 14.40
N ASN A 206 30.96 -16.48 13.32
CA ASN A 206 32.07 -17.26 12.84
C ASN A 206 33.16 -16.38 12.20
N ARG A 207 34.29 -16.20 12.89
CA ARG A 207 35.45 -15.44 12.37
C ARG A 207 35.98 -15.96 11.03
N ASN A 208 35.89 -17.26 10.77
CA ASN A 208 36.40 -17.86 9.54
C ASN A 208 35.53 -17.49 8.35
N LEU A 209 34.21 -17.33 8.57
CA LEU A 209 33.28 -16.85 7.55
C LEU A 209 33.66 -15.43 7.12
N TRP A 210 33.85 -14.53 8.09
CA TRP A 210 34.26 -13.15 7.80
C TRP A 210 35.65 -13.06 7.16
N ALA A 211 36.60 -13.90 7.59
CA ALA A 211 37.90 -13.98 6.96
C ALA A 211 37.80 -14.43 5.49
N ALA A 212 36.99 -15.46 5.22
CA ALA A 212 36.76 -15.94 3.85
C ALA A 212 36.06 -14.88 2.98
N LEU A 213 34.99 -14.25 3.49
CA LEU A 213 34.28 -13.18 2.78
C LEU A 213 35.19 -11.98 2.48
N SER A 214 36.00 -11.57 3.46
CA SER A 214 36.96 -10.47 3.29
C SER A 214 38.03 -10.82 2.25
N LEU A 215 38.56 -12.04 2.29
CA LEU A 215 39.56 -12.51 1.32
C LEU A 215 38.98 -12.53 -0.10
N ILE A 216 37.77 -13.05 -0.29
CA ILE A 216 37.07 -13.04 -1.58
C ILE A 216 36.89 -11.59 -2.07
N GLY A 217 36.48 -10.68 -1.19
CA GLY A 217 36.35 -9.26 -1.50
C GLY A 217 37.67 -8.64 -1.97
N ILE A 218 38.76 -8.85 -1.22
CA ILE A 218 40.09 -8.34 -1.60
C ILE A 218 40.52 -8.89 -2.96
N LEU A 219 40.37 -10.19 -3.21
CA LEU A 219 40.74 -10.81 -4.50
C LEU A 219 39.91 -10.26 -5.67
N LEU A 220 38.61 -10.04 -5.46
CA LEU A 220 37.71 -9.47 -6.47
C LEU A 220 38.06 -8.01 -6.77
N PHE A 221 38.36 -7.20 -5.76
CA PHE A 221 38.68 -5.79 -5.97
C PHE A 221 40.10 -5.57 -6.52
N THR A 222 41.07 -6.41 -6.17
CA THR A 222 42.46 -6.31 -6.66
C THR A 222 42.66 -6.90 -8.06
N SER A 223 41.78 -7.78 -8.52
CA SER A 223 41.84 -8.37 -9.88
C SER A 223 41.29 -7.47 -11.00
N GLY A 224 40.67 -6.33 -10.66
CA GLY A 224 40.12 -5.38 -11.62
C GLY A 224 38.62 -5.54 -11.92
N HIS A 225 37.85 -6.24 -11.09
CA HIS A 225 36.42 -6.46 -11.34
C HIS A 225 35.61 -5.15 -11.50
N MET A 226 35.98 -4.07 -10.80
CA MET A 226 35.32 -2.77 -10.94
C MET A 226 35.53 -2.13 -12.31
N PHE A 227 36.70 -2.34 -12.93
CA PHE A 227 36.95 -1.87 -14.30
C PHE A 227 35.95 -2.50 -15.28
N ASN A 228 35.72 -3.80 -15.14
CA ASN A 228 34.77 -4.54 -15.96
C ASN A 228 33.34 -4.03 -15.77
N GLN A 229 32.95 -3.78 -14.51
CA GLN A 229 31.61 -3.32 -14.17
C GLN A 229 31.30 -1.91 -14.69
N ILE A 230 32.28 -1.01 -14.66
CA ILE A 230 32.15 0.38 -15.14
C ILE A 230 32.14 0.41 -16.67
N ARG A 231 33.11 -0.26 -17.31
CA ARG A 231 33.31 -0.18 -18.76
C ARG A 231 32.48 -1.18 -19.58
N LYS A 232 31.72 -2.05 -18.92
CA LYS A 232 30.86 -3.07 -19.55
C LYS A 232 31.63 -3.88 -20.60
N VAL A 233 32.83 -4.33 -20.23
CA VAL A 233 33.69 -5.10 -21.13
C VAL A 233 33.07 -6.46 -21.46
N PRO A 234 33.31 -7.02 -22.65
CA PRO A 234 32.84 -8.36 -22.99
C PRO A 234 33.48 -9.42 -22.09
N TYR A 235 32.74 -10.51 -21.84
CA TYR A 235 33.23 -11.60 -21.00
C TYR A 235 34.39 -12.36 -21.64
N VAL A 236 34.28 -12.62 -22.95
CA VAL A 236 35.31 -13.16 -23.84
C VAL A 236 35.18 -12.50 -25.21
N ALA A 237 36.25 -12.50 -26.00
CA ALA A 237 36.22 -12.02 -27.38
C ALA A 237 36.70 -13.11 -28.34
N GLY A 238 36.25 -13.09 -29.59
CA GLY A 238 36.78 -13.97 -30.63
C GLY A 238 38.13 -13.48 -31.16
N ASP A 239 39.01 -14.41 -31.53
CA ASP A 239 40.33 -14.14 -32.14
C ASP A 239 40.24 -13.76 -33.64
N GLY A 240 39.03 -13.48 -34.16
CA GLY A 240 38.80 -13.20 -35.58
C GLY A 240 39.06 -14.38 -36.54
N ARG A 241 39.62 -15.49 -36.05
CA ARG A 241 39.96 -16.73 -36.81
C ARG A 241 39.12 -17.94 -36.39
N GLY A 242 37.98 -17.69 -35.74
CA GLY A 242 37.09 -18.75 -35.20
C GLY A 242 37.46 -19.28 -33.81
N GLY A 243 38.52 -18.76 -33.18
CA GLY A 243 38.92 -19.08 -31.80
C GLY A 243 38.44 -18.06 -30.76
N ILE A 244 38.61 -18.38 -29.48
CA ILE A 244 38.31 -17.50 -28.33
C ILE A 244 39.61 -16.94 -27.75
N THR A 245 39.66 -15.62 -27.56
CA THR A 245 40.75 -14.92 -26.88
C THR A 245 40.37 -14.66 -25.43
N TYR A 246 41.16 -15.21 -24.50
CA TYR A 246 40.92 -15.14 -23.06
C TYR A 246 41.52 -13.89 -22.38
N PHE A 247 42.55 -13.29 -22.97
CA PHE A 247 43.25 -12.12 -22.44
C PHE A 247 43.18 -10.98 -23.46
N ALA A 248 42.74 -9.80 -23.03
CA ALA A 248 42.68 -8.65 -23.93
C ALA A 248 44.09 -8.12 -24.22
N GLY A 249 44.34 -7.76 -25.49
CA GLY A 249 45.58 -7.12 -25.92
C GLY A 249 45.67 -5.68 -25.43
N GLY A 250 46.91 -5.25 -25.13
CA GLY A 250 47.20 -3.90 -24.64
C GLY A 250 47.00 -3.74 -23.13
N PHE A 251 47.65 -2.73 -22.56
CA PHE A 251 47.69 -2.52 -21.10
C PHE A 251 46.40 -1.94 -20.51
N GLN A 252 45.61 -1.23 -21.33
CA GLN A 252 44.41 -0.51 -20.89
C GLN A 252 43.10 -1.29 -21.11
N ASN A 253 43.17 -2.48 -21.71
CA ASN A 253 42.00 -3.31 -22.00
C ASN A 253 42.05 -4.61 -21.19
N GLN A 254 40.86 -5.10 -20.82
CA GLN A 254 40.69 -6.28 -20.00
C GLN A 254 39.35 -6.95 -20.31
N PHE A 255 39.29 -8.28 -20.23
CA PHE A 255 38.05 -9.03 -20.36
C PHE A 255 37.42 -9.44 -19.01
N GLY A 256 36.13 -9.80 -19.06
CA GLY A 256 35.41 -10.37 -17.93
C GLY A 256 36.10 -11.59 -17.33
N LEU A 257 36.32 -12.60 -18.16
CA LEU A 257 36.94 -13.87 -17.75
C LEU A 257 38.39 -13.69 -17.27
N GLU A 258 39.10 -12.73 -17.85
CA GLU A 258 40.47 -12.39 -17.46
C GLU A 258 40.57 -12.00 -15.97
N THR A 259 39.66 -11.16 -15.46
CA THR A 259 39.64 -10.83 -14.02
C THR A 259 39.48 -12.06 -13.12
N GLN A 260 38.67 -13.03 -13.55
CA GLN A 260 38.41 -14.25 -12.77
C GLN A 260 39.64 -15.16 -12.73
N ILE A 261 40.33 -15.30 -13.86
CA ILE A 261 41.61 -16.04 -13.93
C ILE A 261 42.64 -15.38 -13.02
N ILE A 262 42.80 -14.06 -13.09
CA ILE A 262 43.75 -13.33 -12.22
C ILE A 262 43.37 -13.45 -10.74
N ALA A 263 42.09 -13.32 -10.39
CA ALA A 263 41.62 -13.51 -9.01
C ALA A 263 41.93 -14.91 -8.49
N PHE A 264 41.75 -15.94 -9.32
CA PHE A 264 42.10 -17.32 -8.97
C PHE A 264 43.61 -17.49 -8.75
N LEU A 265 44.45 -16.95 -9.64
CA LEU A 265 45.91 -17.00 -9.49
C LEU A 265 46.38 -16.30 -8.21
N TYR A 266 45.86 -15.11 -7.91
CA TYR A 266 46.14 -14.40 -6.67
C TYR A 266 45.68 -15.18 -5.43
N GLY A 267 44.50 -15.81 -5.51
CA GLY A 267 44.01 -16.68 -4.44
C GLY A 267 44.92 -17.88 -4.19
N LEU A 268 45.39 -18.54 -5.25
CA LEU A 268 46.28 -19.70 -5.14
C LEU A 268 47.66 -19.30 -4.59
N LEU A 269 48.24 -18.18 -5.03
CA LEU A 269 49.49 -17.63 -4.50
C LEU A 269 49.37 -17.24 -3.03
N SER A 270 48.28 -16.56 -2.67
CA SER A 270 47.97 -16.20 -1.28
C SER A 270 47.85 -17.44 -0.40
N PHE A 271 47.11 -18.46 -0.87
CA PHE A 271 46.93 -19.72 -0.15
C PHE A 271 48.23 -20.50 0.01
N ALA A 272 49.08 -20.55 -1.03
CA ALA A 272 50.39 -21.18 -0.95
C ALA A 272 51.29 -20.46 0.08
N THR A 273 51.29 -19.12 0.06
CA THR A 273 52.06 -18.29 1.00
C THR A 273 51.58 -18.50 2.45
N ILE A 274 50.27 -18.47 2.68
CA ILE A 274 49.67 -18.70 4.01
C ILE A 274 49.99 -20.13 4.49
N SER A 275 49.93 -21.12 3.59
CA SER A 275 50.24 -22.52 3.94
C SER A 275 51.71 -22.70 4.32
N LEU A 276 52.63 -22.05 3.61
CA LEU A 276 54.06 -22.05 3.95
C LEU A 276 54.36 -21.30 5.25
N ALA A 277 53.71 -20.16 5.48
CA ALA A 277 54.01 -19.31 6.64
C ALA A 277 53.36 -19.80 7.94
N ILE A 278 52.15 -20.37 7.87
CA ILE A 278 51.34 -20.68 9.05
C ILE A 278 51.17 -22.19 9.26
N LYS A 279 50.95 -22.98 8.19
CA LYS A 279 50.67 -24.42 8.33
C LYS A 279 51.95 -25.24 8.41
N ALA A 280 52.88 -25.05 7.48
CA ALA A 280 54.11 -25.84 7.43
C ALA A 280 54.95 -25.81 8.73
N PRO A 281 55.07 -24.68 9.46
CA PRO A 281 55.82 -24.65 10.72
C PRO A 281 55.12 -25.35 11.88
N ARG A 282 53.80 -25.58 11.79
CA ARG A 282 53.00 -26.23 12.84
C ARG A 282 52.97 -27.75 12.74
N GLU A 283 53.42 -28.31 11.61
CA GLU A 283 53.47 -29.76 11.41
C GLU A 283 54.55 -30.41 12.27
N ARG A 284 54.15 -31.40 13.08
CA ARG A 284 55.06 -32.10 14.00
C ARG A 284 55.91 -33.17 13.31
N ASN A 285 55.44 -33.72 12.19
CA ASN A 285 56.16 -34.76 11.47
C ASN A 285 57.15 -34.13 10.48
N PRO A 286 58.48 -34.34 10.65
CA PRO A 286 59.49 -33.68 9.83
C PRO A 286 59.39 -34.06 8.34
N LYS A 287 59.00 -35.31 8.02
CA LYS A 287 58.85 -35.74 6.62
C LYS A 287 57.67 -35.03 5.95
N VAL A 288 56.54 -34.91 6.63
CA VAL A 288 55.35 -34.23 6.10
C VAL A 288 55.59 -32.74 5.98
N GLN A 289 56.27 -32.13 6.96
CA GLN A 289 56.69 -30.74 6.89
C GLN A 289 57.59 -30.47 5.68
N GLN A 290 58.61 -31.32 5.45
CA GLN A 290 59.49 -31.19 4.30
C GLN A 290 58.73 -31.28 2.97
N VAL A 291 57.83 -32.27 2.85
CA VAL A 291 56.97 -32.41 1.65
C VAL A 291 56.08 -31.18 1.46
N MET A 292 55.46 -30.67 2.52
CA MET A 292 54.63 -29.45 2.44
C MET A 292 55.43 -28.24 1.94
N VAL A 293 56.64 -28.04 2.45
CA VAL A 293 57.48 -26.90 2.02
C VAL A 293 57.87 -27.03 0.55
N ILE A 294 58.27 -28.22 0.11
CA ILE A 294 58.64 -28.47 -1.30
C ILE A 294 57.43 -28.28 -2.21
N VAL A 295 56.28 -28.87 -1.86
CA VAL A 295 55.06 -28.80 -2.68
C VAL A 295 54.55 -27.37 -2.77
N TRP A 296 54.37 -26.68 -1.65
CA TRP A 296 53.84 -25.30 -1.68
C TRP A 296 54.85 -24.30 -2.26
N GLY A 297 56.14 -24.51 -2.05
CA GLY A 297 57.20 -23.74 -2.71
C GLY A 297 57.18 -23.93 -4.22
N GLY A 298 57.03 -25.17 -4.69
CA GLY A 298 56.87 -25.50 -6.10
C GLY A 298 55.60 -24.89 -6.73
N VAL A 299 54.46 -24.99 -6.04
CA VAL A 299 53.20 -24.34 -6.47
C VAL A 299 53.39 -22.83 -6.58
N LEU A 300 53.99 -22.18 -5.57
CA LEU A 300 54.24 -20.75 -5.59
C LEU A 300 55.12 -20.35 -6.78
N TYR A 301 56.21 -21.06 -7.01
CA TYR A 301 57.12 -20.82 -8.14
C TYR A 301 56.42 -20.96 -9.50
N LEU A 302 55.69 -22.08 -9.71
CA LEU A 302 55.01 -22.35 -10.97
C LEU A 302 53.87 -21.36 -11.25
N VAL A 303 53.04 -21.09 -10.25
CA VAL A 303 51.88 -20.18 -10.41
C VAL A 303 52.36 -18.74 -10.62
N TYR A 304 53.42 -18.32 -9.93
CA TYR A 304 54.02 -17.00 -10.14
C TYR A 304 54.69 -16.90 -11.51
N GLY A 305 55.37 -17.96 -11.97
CA GLY A 305 55.90 -18.04 -13.34
C GLY A 305 54.80 -17.92 -14.40
N PHE A 306 53.66 -18.58 -14.19
CA PHE A 306 52.49 -18.46 -15.07
C PHE A 306 51.91 -17.04 -15.04
N LEU A 307 51.76 -16.43 -13.86
CA LEU A 307 51.30 -15.05 -13.72
C LEU A 307 52.21 -14.05 -14.47
N LEU A 308 53.54 -14.22 -14.37
CA LEU A 308 54.49 -13.41 -15.13
C LEU A 308 54.37 -13.63 -16.64
N SER A 309 54.13 -14.86 -17.09
CA SER A 309 53.88 -15.14 -18.50
C SER A 309 52.65 -14.41 -19.04
N VAL A 310 51.53 -14.45 -18.30
CA VAL A 310 50.32 -13.68 -18.62
C VAL A 310 50.59 -12.18 -18.64
N PHE A 311 51.33 -11.66 -17.64
CA PHE A 311 51.69 -10.25 -17.59
C PHE A 311 52.53 -9.81 -18.80
N ARG A 312 53.42 -10.68 -19.29
CA ARG A 312 54.24 -10.43 -20.48
C ARG A 312 53.45 -10.44 -21.78
N VAL A 313 52.36 -11.20 -21.86
CA VAL A 313 51.44 -11.09 -23.02
C VAL A 313 50.84 -9.69 -23.11
N LYS A 314 50.53 -9.06 -21.96
CA LYS A 314 50.07 -7.65 -21.93
C LYS A 314 51.19 -6.65 -22.13
N ASN A 315 52.37 -6.91 -21.56
CA ASN A 315 53.55 -6.04 -21.65
C ASN A 315 54.73 -6.78 -22.29
N ALA A 316 54.76 -6.78 -23.63
CA ALA A 316 55.78 -7.48 -24.40
C ALA A 316 57.21 -7.01 -24.11
N GLY A 317 57.39 -5.78 -23.60
CA GLY A 317 58.69 -5.22 -23.23
C GLY A 317 59.24 -5.71 -21.89
N TYR A 318 58.50 -6.52 -21.12
CA TYR A 318 58.94 -6.97 -19.81
C TYR A 318 60.02 -8.08 -19.91
N PRO A 319 61.24 -7.87 -19.37
CA PRO A 319 62.40 -8.71 -19.67
C PRO A 319 62.52 -9.97 -18.80
N PHE A 320 61.86 -10.03 -17.64
CA PHE A 320 62.05 -11.12 -16.68
C PHE A 320 61.06 -12.27 -16.89
N LYS A 321 61.55 -13.51 -16.75
CA LYS A 321 60.80 -14.74 -17.02
C LYS A 321 61.21 -15.84 -16.04
N LEU A 322 60.31 -16.77 -15.76
CA LEU A 322 60.59 -17.94 -14.94
C LEU A 322 60.24 -19.22 -15.71
N PRO A 323 61.13 -20.23 -15.75
CA PRO A 323 60.80 -21.57 -16.21
C PRO A 323 59.58 -22.16 -15.47
N PRO A 324 58.74 -22.97 -16.12
CA PRO A 324 58.80 -23.40 -17.52
C PRO A 324 58.21 -22.39 -18.52
N PHE A 325 57.73 -21.23 -18.07
CA PHE A 325 56.95 -20.28 -18.89
C PHE A 325 57.80 -19.15 -19.50
N VAL A 326 58.83 -19.54 -20.27
CA VAL A 326 59.80 -18.62 -20.90
C VAL A 326 59.27 -18.08 -22.24
#